data_AF-A0A9E1PPH1-F1
#
_entry.id   AF-A0A9E1PPH1-F1
#
_cell.length_a   1.000
_cell.length_b   1.000
_cell.length_c   1.000
_cell.angle_alpha   90.00
_cell.angle_beta   90.00
_cell.angle_gamma   90.00
#
_symmetry.space_group_name_H-M   'P 1'
#
loop_
_entity.id
_entity.type
_entity.pdbx_description
1 polymer ?
#
loop_
_entity_poly.entity_id
_entity_poly.type
_entity_poly.pdbx_seq_one_letter_code
_entity_poly.pdbx_strand_id
1 'polypeptide(L)' 'DGVNNANKLSAPQADDRNLVKLWGELASEHNVDLVVCIAAALRRGIVEENLADGFRISGLGQLTEVGIAADRLVVFGD' A
#
# COMPACT_ATOMS: atom_id res chain seq x y z
N ASP A 1 2.86 -7.94 7.21
CA ASP A 1 3.92 -7.04 6.68
C ASP A 1 3.53 -6.23 5.43
N GLY A 2 2.24 -6.10 5.10
CA GLY A 2 1.79 -5.50 3.84
C GLY A 2 2.28 -4.08 3.53
N VAL A 3 2.65 -3.28 4.53
CA VAL A 3 3.19 -1.91 4.33
C VAL A 3 4.46 -1.88 3.49
N ASN A 4 5.21 -2.98 3.39
CA ASN A 4 6.41 -3.05 2.56
C ASN A 4 6.10 -2.97 1.05
N ASN A 5 4.85 -3.19 0.63
CA ASN A 5 4.41 -2.97 -0.76
C ASN A 5 4.44 -1.48 -1.17
N ALA A 6 4.61 -0.57 -0.22
CA ALA A 6 4.66 0.86 -0.47
C ALA A 6 6.08 1.44 -0.41
N ASN A 7 7.12 0.60 -0.31
CA ASN A 7 8.49 1.08 -0.24
C ASN A 7 9.05 1.36 -1.64
N LYS A 8 9.29 2.64 -1.96
CA LYS A 8 9.85 3.07 -3.25
C LYS A 8 11.28 2.59 -3.51
N LEU A 9 11.98 2.17 -2.45
CA LEU A 9 13.33 1.62 -2.55
C LEU A 9 13.33 0.14 -2.94
N SER A 10 12.16 -0.47 -3.17
CA SER A 10 12.04 -1.83 -3.67
C SER A 10 12.63 -1.93 -5.08
N ALA A 11 13.79 -2.56 -5.19
CA ALA A 11 14.54 -2.74 -6.43
C ALA A 11 14.75 -4.25 -6.69
N PRO A 12 13.72 -4.97 -7.18
CA PRO A 12 13.86 -6.36 -7.59
C PRO A 12 14.76 -6.50 -8.82
N GLN A 13 15.16 -7.74 -9.15
CA GLN A 13 15.96 -8.01 -10.35
C GLN A 13 15.15 -7.73 -11.62
N ALA A 14 15.84 -7.61 -12.77
CA ALA A 14 15.20 -7.21 -14.03
C ALA A 14 14.20 -8.24 -14.57
N ASP A 15 14.38 -9.51 -14.23
CA ASP A 15 13.52 -10.63 -14.56
C ASP A 15 12.41 -10.88 -13.51
N ASP A 16 12.47 -10.19 -12.37
CA ASP A 16 11.47 -10.26 -11.32
C ASP A 16 10.34 -9.24 -11.50
N ARG A 17 9.16 -9.58 -10.98
CA ARG A 17 8.02 -8.65 -10.95
C ARG A 17 8.25 -7.55 -9.93
N ASN A 18 8.22 -6.30 -10.38
CA ASN A 18 8.17 -5.14 -9.49
C ASN A 18 6.74 -4.85 -9.01
N LEU A 19 6.36 -5.46 -7.89
CA LEU A 19 5.02 -5.31 -7.33
C LEU A 19 4.68 -3.87 -6.93
N VAL A 20 5.64 -3.11 -6.40
CA VAL A 20 5.40 -1.71 -6.00
C VAL A 20 5.00 -0.88 -7.22
N LYS A 21 5.71 -1.06 -8.34
CA LYS A 21 5.37 -0.43 -9.61
C LYS A 21 4.00 -0.86 -10.13
N LEU A 22 3.72 -2.17 -10.12
CA LEU A 22 2.44 -2.71 -10.59
C LEU A 22 1.24 -2.20 -9.76
N TRP A 23 1.42 -2.03 -8.45
CA TRP A 23 0.39 -1.40 -7.61
C TRP A 23 0.13 0.05 -8.02
N GLY A 24 1.19 0.83 -8.25
CA GLY A 24 1.06 2.22 -8.72
C GLY A 24 0.37 2.33 -10.08
N GLU A 25 0.69 1.44 -11.03
CA GLU A 25 0.03 1.36 -12.34
C GLU A 25 -1.47 1.04 -12.20
N LEU A 26 -1.81 0.03 -11.40
CA LEU A 26 -3.20 -0.34 -11.11
C LEU A 26 -3.98 0.83 -10.49
N ALA A 27 -3.38 1.52 -9.53
CA ALA A 27 -3.99 2.65 -8.86
C ALA A 27 -4.24 3.82 -9.81
N SER A 28 -3.28 4.12 -10.68
CA SER A 28 -3.44 5.15 -11.70
C SER A 28 -4.48 4.79 -12.75
N GLU A 29 -4.54 3.54 -13.20
CA GLU A 29 -5.46 3.10 -14.26
C GLU A 29 -6.92 3.05 -13.78
N HIS A 30 -7.14 2.63 -12.54
CA HIS A 30 -8.48 2.37 -12.02
C HIS A 30 -8.91 3.33 -10.90
N ASN A 31 -8.10 4.36 -10.63
CA ASN A 31 -8.34 5.34 -9.56
C ASN A 31 -8.57 4.66 -8.18
N VAL A 32 -7.67 3.74 -7.84
CA VAL A 32 -7.70 3.02 -6.55
C VAL A 32 -6.89 3.78 -5.52
N ASP A 33 -7.47 4.01 -4.34
CA ASP A 33 -6.79 4.65 -3.23
C ASP A 33 -5.92 3.64 -2.46
N LEU A 34 -4.59 3.78 -2.54
CA LEU A 34 -3.62 2.90 -1.88
C LEU A 34 -3.22 3.47 -0.51
N VAL A 35 -3.82 2.94 0.54
CA VAL A 35 -3.64 3.44 1.91
C VAL A 35 -2.73 2.54 2.75
N VAL A 36 -1.73 3.14 3.38
CA VAL A 36 -0.78 2.46 4.26
C VAL A 36 -1.02 2.86 5.72
N CYS A 37 -1.18 1.88 6.61
CA CYS A 37 -1.39 2.14 8.03
C CYS A 37 -0.13 2.75 8.68
N ILE A 38 -0.26 3.96 9.25
CA ILE A 38 0.82 4.73 9.88
C ILE A 38 1.55 3.97 10.99
N ALA A 39 0.80 3.31 11.88
CA ALA A 39 1.40 2.60 13.01
C ALA A 39 2.21 1.39 12.55
N ALA A 40 1.77 0.70 11.49
CA ALA A 40 2.49 -0.44 10.92
C ALA A 40 3.68 0.00 10.05
N ALA A 41 3.53 1.10 9.33
CA ALA A 41 4.56 1.73 8.49
C ALA A 41 5.76 2.15 9.33
N LEU A 42 5.54 2.96 10.37
CA LEU A 42 6.61 3.45 11.25
C LEU A 42 7.38 2.32 11.93
N ARG A 43 6.67 1.26 12.39
CA ARG A 43 7.32 0.07 12.97
C ARG A 43 8.24 -0.68 12.01
N ARG A 44 8.08 -0.48 10.70
CA ARG A 44 8.87 -1.13 9.63
C ARG A 44 9.76 -0.16 8.87
N GLY A 45 9.83 1.09 9.30
CA GLY A 45 10.64 2.12 8.65
C GLY A 45 10.07 2.63 7.32
N ILE A 46 8.76 2.47 7.08
CA ILE A 46 8.08 3.11 5.96
C ILE A 46 7.62 4.51 6.40
N VAL A 47 8.12 5.53 5.72
CA VAL A 47 7.95 6.97 5.99
C VAL A 47 7.74 7.69 4.66
N GLU A 48 7.31 8.96 4.69
CA GLU A 48 7.04 9.74 3.46
C GLU A 48 8.24 9.77 2.51
N GLU A 49 9.48 9.82 3.04
CA GLU A 49 10.70 9.89 2.24
C GLU A 49 10.96 8.61 1.43
N ASN A 50 10.44 7.46 1.84
CA ASN A 50 10.58 6.19 1.12
C ASN A 50 9.24 5.60 0.67
N LEU A 51 8.17 6.39 0.72
CA LEU A 51 6.86 6.01 0.21
C LEU A 51 6.84 6.07 -1.31
N ALA A 52 6.32 5.02 -1.94
CA ALA A 52 6.14 4.95 -3.38
C ALA A 52 5.00 5.85 -3.86
N ASP A 53 5.14 6.40 -5.06
CA ASP A 53 4.13 7.26 -5.66
C ASP A 53 2.78 6.53 -5.78
N GLY A 54 1.70 7.26 -5.52
CA GLY A 54 0.34 6.73 -5.52
C GLY A 54 -0.10 6.11 -4.18
N PHE A 55 0.82 5.85 -3.26
CA PHE A 55 0.47 5.47 -1.89
C PHE A 55 0.34 6.69 -0.99
N ARG A 56 -0.50 6.58 0.05
CA ARG A 56 -0.59 7.57 1.13
C ARG A 56 -0.60 6.90 2.50
N ILE A 57 -0.07 7.58 3.51
CA ILE A 57 -0.12 7.11 4.89
C ILE A 57 -1.40 7.59 5.57
N SER A 58 -2.06 6.71 6.34
CA SER A 58 -3.23 7.07 7.14
C SER A 58 -3.42 6.20 8.39
N GLY A 59 -4.38 6.59 9.24
CA GLY A 59 -4.73 5.86 10.45
C GLY A 59 -5.56 4.60 10.18
N LEU A 60 -5.61 3.69 11.16
CA LEU A 60 -6.40 2.45 11.08
C LEU A 60 -7.91 2.72 10.88
N GLY A 61 -8.42 3.87 11.30
CA GLY A 61 -9.82 4.27 11.12
C GLY A 61 -10.29 4.20 9.66
N GLN A 62 -9.40 4.45 8.69
CA GLN A 62 -9.73 4.33 7.27
C GLN A 62 -10.14 2.90 6.88
N LEU A 63 -9.50 1.87 7.44
CA LEU A 63 -9.90 0.49 7.17
C LEU A 63 -11.29 0.21 7.73
N THR A 64 -11.60 0.73 8.91
CA THR A 64 -12.93 0.61 9.52
C THR A 64 -13.99 1.31 8.68
N GLU A 65 -13.73 2.55 8.24
CA GLU A 65 -14.63 3.33 7.40
C GLU A 65 -14.92 2.64 6.07
N VAL A 66 -13.88 2.15 5.37
CA VAL A 66 -14.04 1.41 4.12
C VAL A 66 -14.76 0.08 4.35
N GLY A 67 -14.48 -0.60 5.47
CA GLY A 67 -15.16 -1.84 5.84
C GLY A 67 -16.66 -1.67 6.13
N ILE A 68 -17.08 -0.46 6.56
CA ILE A 68 -18.50 -0.11 6.74
C ILE A 68 -19.15 0.27 5.40
N ALA A 69 -18.43 1.03 4.57
CA ALA A 69 -18.96 1.57 3.32
C ALA A 69 -19.02 0.53 2.18
N ALA A 70 -18.10 -0.43 2.15
CA ALA A 70 -18.02 -1.43 1.09
C ALA A 70 -18.96 -2.60 1.32
N ASP A 71 -19.53 -3.14 0.25
CA ASP A 71 -20.36 -4.35 0.31
C ASP A 71 -19.55 -5.59 0.74
N ARG A 72 -18.25 -5.62 0.42
CA ARG A 72 -17.37 -6.76 0.64
C ARG A 72 -15.99 -6.29 1.08
N LEU A 73 -15.41 -7.05 2.01
CA LEU A 73 -14.02 -6.94 2.43
C LEU A 73 -13.29 -8.24 2.06
N VAL A 74 -12.26 -8.13 1.22
CA VAL A 74 -11.40 -9.25 0.84
C VAL A 74 -10.03 -9.05 1.48
N VAL A 75 -9.58 -10.04 2.25
CA VAL A 75 -8.31 -9.98 2.99
C VAL A 75 -7.33 -10.97 2.37
N PHE A 76 -6.12 -10.50 2.12
CA PHE A 76 -4.97 -11.31 1.73
C PHE A 76 -3.91 -11.23 2.84
N GLY A 77 -3.42 -12.37 3.30
CA GLY A 77 -2.42 -12.47 4.35
C GLY A 77 -2.21 -13.91 4.78
N ASP A 78 -1.32 -14.09 5.75
CA ASP A 78 -1.10 -15.33 6.49
C ASP A 78 -1.50 -15.12 7.96
#